data_AF-A0A970F587-F1
#
_entry.id   AF-A0A970F587-F1
#
_cell.length_a   1.000
_cell.length_b   1.000
_cell.length_c   1.000
_cell.angle_alpha   90.00
_cell.angle_beta   90.00
_cell.angle_gamma   90.00
#
_symmetry.space_group_name_H-M   'P 1'
#
loop_
_entity.id
_entity.type
_entity.pdbx_description
1 polymer ?
#
loop_
_entity_poly.entity_id
_entity_poly.type
_entity_poly.pdbx_seq_one_letter_code
_entity_poly.pdbx_strand_id
1 'polypeptide(L)'
;MNATVKKIENIFRNPYDNENFVNLSNEIFPNVQLVAPDKFRKEFSNYSSHIDGSIHVGNYFTPDNKNILIMAVQLKKATYVENSRSTQRSYARKLIQNGNADAAFIAFYTEGDTKWRLSLVRLDYEMTIENGKLRTAENITPAKRYSYLVGQDEPCHTAISRFKRFITDSLENPEHPTLDELEETFSVEKVTNEFFQLYCEKFLQLTELLEANEDFCIEAEQHNFTSTQFAKKLMGQIVFLYFLQKKGWLGVKAWPNLLSEKEYKNAFFACGAKSRELIPIIYKPVNGGTYRISNNGLESIS
;
A
#
# COMPACT_ATOMS: atom_id res chain seq x y z
N MET A 1 -2.98 28.04 -4.44
CA MET A 1 -3.38 26.62 -4.50
C MET A 1 -3.32 26.20 -5.96
N ASN A 2 -2.42 25.28 -6.33
CA ASN A 2 -2.17 24.85 -7.72
C ASN A 2 -3.48 24.34 -8.37
N ALA A 3 -3.77 24.78 -9.60
CA ALA A 3 -5.01 24.42 -10.32
C ALA A 3 -5.16 22.90 -10.49
N THR A 4 -4.07 22.17 -10.68
CA THR A 4 -4.08 20.71 -10.82
C THR A 4 -4.42 20.00 -9.51
N VAL A 5 -4.05 20.56 -8.36
CA VAL A 5 -4.42 20.02 -7.05
C VAL A 5 -5.94 20.12 -6.82
N LYS A 6 -6.54 21.26 -7.20
CA LYS A 6 -8.01 21.40 -7.16
C LYS A 6 -8.72 20.41 -8.07
N LYS A 7 -8.10 20.06 -9.22
CA LYS A 7 -8.62 19.07 -10.16
C LYS A 7 -8.66 17.66 -9.53
N ILE A 8 -7.57 17.20 -8.89
CA ILE A 8 -7.59 15.92 -8.16
C ILE A 8 -8.62 15.94 -7.03
N GLU A 9 -8.66 17.03 -6.24
CA GLU A 9 -9.62 17.17 -5.16
C GLU A 9 -11.05 17.04 -5.68
N ASN A 10 -11.36 17.66 -6.82
CA ASN A 10 -12.64 17.52 -7.48
C ASN A 10 -12.89 16.06 -7.91
N ILE A 11 -11.94 15.41 -8.56
CA ILE A 11 -12.11 14.03 -9.07
C ILE A 11 -12.34 13.03 -7.92
N PHE A 12 -11.60 13.13 -6.81
CA PHE A 12 -11.72 12.20 -5.67
C PHE A 12 -12.95 12.46 -4.78
N ARG A 13 -13.61 13.62 -4.91
CA ARG A 13 -14.82 13.96 -4.15
C ARG A 13 -16.11 13.72 -4.92
N ASN A 14 -16.02 13.33 -6.19
CA ASN A 14 -17.17 13.11 -7.06
C ASN A 14 -17.31 11.63 -7.44
N PRO A 15 -18.52 11.22 -7.85
CA PRO A 15 -18.75 9.91 -8.45
C PRO A 15 -17.79 9.62 -9.60
N TYR A 16 -17.57 8.33 -9.89
CA TYR A 16 -16.68 7.95 -10.99
C TYR A 16 -17.20 8.53 -12.31
N ASP A 17 -16.28 9.18 -13.02
CA ASP A 17 -16.48 9.62 -14.40
C ASP A 17 -15.23 9.27 -15.20
N ASN A 18 -15.45 8.73 -16.41
CA ASN A 18 -14.37 8.16 -17.20
C ASN A 18 -13.44 9.25 -17.74
N GLU A 19 -13.99 10.38 -18.20
CA GLU A 19 -13.19 11.50 -18.71
C GLU A 19 -12.31 12.08 -17.59
N ASN A 20 -12.88 12.26 -16.40
CA ASN A 20 -12.15 12.66 -15.21
C ASN A 20 -11.06 11.65 -14.82
N PHE A 21 -11.30 10.35 -14.94
CA PHE A 21 -10.29 9.34 -14.64
C PHE A 21 -9.15 9.30 -15.68
N VAL A 22 -9.45 9.48 -16.96
CA VAL A 22 -8.44 9.66 -18.02
C VAL A 22 -7.62 10.90 -17.76
N ASN A 23 -8.26 12.01 -17.41
CA ASN A 23 -7.61 13.26 -17.04
C ASN A 23 -6.68 13.07 -15.84
N LEU A 24 -7.16 12.47 -14.75
CA LEU A 24 -6.34 12.12 -13.59
C LEU A 24 -5.11 11.29 -13.98
N SER A 25 -5.30 10.31 -14.86
CA SER A 25 -4.22 9.44 -15.33
C SER A 25 -3.14 10.23 -16.06
N ASN A 26 -3.51 11.17 -16.92
CA ASN A 26 -2.55 12.04 -17.62
C ASN A 26 -1.82 13.01 -16.68
N GLU A 27 -2.44 13.41 -15.56
CA GLU A 27 -1.78 14.28 -14.57
C GLU A 27 -0.80 13.51 -13.68
N ILE A 28 -1.11 12.24 -13.35
CA ILE A 28 -0.25 11.40 -12.49
C ILE A 28 0.91 10.79 -13.30
N PHE A 29 0.62 10.34 -14.53
CA PHE A 29 1.54 9.61 -15.37
C PHE A 29 1.91 10.46 -16.59
N PRO A 30 3.14 11.02 -16.64
CA PRO A 30 3.56 11.73 -17.83
C PRO A 30 3.73 10.72 -18.98
N ASN A 31 3.24 11.05 -20.19
CA ASN A 31 3.31 10.20 -21.38
C ASN A 31 2.51 8.88 -21.32
N VAL A 32 1.31 8.88 -20.71
CA VAL A 32 0.38 7.74 -20.89
C VAL A 32 0.17 7.46 -22.37
N GLN A 33 0.39 6.21 -22.76
CA GLN A 33 0.02 5.71 -24.07
C GLN A 33 -1.46 5.30 -24.02
N LEU A 34 -2.35 6.20 -24.42
CA LEU A 34 -3.77 5.90 -24.50
C LEU A 34 -4.02 4.75 -25.49
N VAL A 35 -4.89 3.81 -25.11
CA VAL A 35 -5.19 2.61 -25.92
C VAL A 35 -6.61 2.68 -26.45
N ALA A 36 -7.60 2.64 -25.58
CA ALA A 36 -9.00 2.75 -25.96
C ALA A 36 -9.84 3.32 -24.79
N PRO A 37 -9.60 4.59 -24.42
CA PRO A 37 -10.17 5.20 -23.21
C PRO A 37 -11.70 5.26 -23.19
N ASP A 38 -12.37 5.15 -24.34
CA ASP A 38 -13.84 5.18 -24.41
C ASP A 38 -14.46 3.82 -24.79
N LYS A 39 -13.64 2.78 -24.95
CA LYS A 39 -14.10 1.46 -25.41
C LYS A 39 -14.37 0.53 -24.24
N PHE A 40 -15.64 0.46 -23.84
CA PHE A 40 -16.09 -0.53 -22.87
C PHE A 40 -16.07 -1.94 -23.45
N ARG A 41 -15.46 -2.88 -22.70
CA ARG A 41 -15.38 -4.30 -23.05
C ARG A 41 -16.12 -5.12 -21.99
N LYS A 42 -17.21 -5.76 -22.40
CA LYS A 42 -18.02 -6.62 -21.53
C LYS A 42 -17.20 -7.83 -21.05
N GLU A 43 -17.40 -8.22 -19.79
CA GLU A 43 -16.74 -9.39 -19.20
C GLU A 43 -17.63 -10.64 -19.31
N PHE A 44 -17.11 -11.70 -19.94
CA PHE A 44 -17.84 -12.94 -20.22
C PHE A 44 -17.28 -14.18 -19.49
N SER A 45 -16.14 -14.06 -18.82
CA SER A 45 -15.53 -15.17 -18.06
C SER A 45 -16.24 -15.41 -16.72
N ASN A 46 -15.63 -16.26 -15.89
CA ASN A 46 -16.09 -16.57 -14.53
C ASN A 46 -16.23 -15.33 -13.61
N TYR A 47 -15.63 -14.19 -13.96
CA TYR A 47 -15.80 -12.93 -13.22
C TYR A 47 -17.11 -12.20 -13.51
N SER A 48 -17.87 -12.60 -14.54
CA SER A 48 -19.11 -11.93 -14.98
C SER A 48 -20.22 -11.89 -13.93
N SER A 49 -20.11 -12.67 -12.84
CA SER A 49 -21.03 -12.57 -11.69
C SER A 49 -20.84 -11.29 -10.88
N HIS A 50 -19.64 -10.71 -10.88
CA HIS A 50 -19.29 -9.53 -10.08
C HIS A 50 -18.90 -8.33 -10.95
N ILE A 51 -18.38 -8.59 -12.15
CA ILE A 51 -17.80 -7.59 -13.06
C ILE A 51 -18.67 -7.51 -14.29
N ASP A 52 -19.04 -6.29 -14.65
CA ASP A 52 -19.81 -6.02 -15.84
C ASP A 52 -18.91 -5.91 -17.07
N GLY A 53 -17.78 -5.22 -16.93
CA GLY A 53 -16.78 -5.05 -17.97
C GLY A 53 -15.65 -4.11 -17.54
N SER A 54 -14.81 -3.73 -18.49
CA SER A 54 -13.69 -2.83 -18.26
C SER A 54 -13.35 -1.97 -19.47
N ILE A 55 -12.66 -0.86 -19.22
CA ILE A 55 -12.07 0.04 -20.20
C ILE A 55 -10.56 0.00 -20.01
N HIS A 56 -9.82 -0.13 -21.11
CA HIS A 56 -8.36 -0.03 -21.12
C HIS A 56 -7.99 1.41 -21.52
N VAL A 57 -7.78 2.25 -20.51
CA VAL A 57 -7.46 3.67 -20.69
C VAL A 57 -6.13 3.82 -21.41
N GLY A 58 -5.09 3.17 -20.90
CA GLY A 58 -3.77 3.25 -21.48
C GLY A 58 -2.74 2.40 -20.77
N ASN A 59 -1.49 2.58 -21.18
CA ASN A 59 -0.32 1.99 -20.54
C ASN A 59 0.65 3.11 -20.16
N TYR A 60 1.35 2.91 -19.06
CA TYR A 60 2.44 3.77 -18.64
C TYR A 60 3.68 2.94 -18.39
N PHE A 61 4.81 3.39 -18.92
CA PHE A 61 6.12 2.77 -18.72
C PHE A 61 6.91 3.64 -17.75
N THR A 62 7.31 3.05 -16.62
CA THR A 62 8.16 3.73 -15.63
C THR A 62 9.59 3.91 -16.17
N PRO A 63 10.44 4.74 -15.52
CA PRO A 63 11.85 4.88 -15.89
C PRO A 63 12.64 3.56 -15.85
N ASP A 64 12.28 2.64 -14.96
CA ASP A 64 12.84 1.29 -14.88
C ASP A 64 12.15 0.28 -15.83
N ASN A 65 11.44 0.79 -16.84
CA ASN A 65 10.78 0.05 -17.92
C ASN A 65 9.73 -0.96 -17.43
N LYS A 66 9.04 -0.64 -16.32
CA LYS A 66 7.89 -1.42 -15.82
C LYS A 66 6.62 -0.95 -16.49
N ASN A 67 5.85 -1.89 -17.00
CA ASN A 67 4.58 -1.61 -17.66
C ASN A 67 3.45 -1.60 -16.64
N ILE A 68 2.72 -0.49 -16.55
CA ILE A 68 1.56 -0.30 -15.68
C ILE A 68 0.32 -0.09 -16.56
N LEU A 69 -0.63 -1.01 -16.48
CA LEU A 69 -1.93 -0.85 -17.13
C LEU A 69 -2.78 0.17 -16.40
N ILE A 70 -3.48 1.03 -17.13
CA ILE A 70 -4.46 1.97 -16.58
C ILE A 70 -5.84 1.49 -17.02
N MET A 71 -6.66 1.09 -16.05
CA MET A 71 -7.93 0.41 -16.30
C MET A 71 -9.07 1.05 -15.52
N ALA A 72 -10.25 1.11 -16.12
CA ALA A 72 -11.48 1.29 -15.37
C ALA A 72 -12.28 -0.01 -15.41
N VAL A 73 -12.80 -0.45 -14.27
CA VAL A 73 -13.52 -1.72 -14.12
C VAL A 73 -14.88 -1.48 -13.50
N GLN A 74 -15.93 -1.77 -14.26
CA GLN A 74 -17.30 -1.64 -13.81
C GLN A 74 -17.74 -2.92 -13.08
N LEU A 75 -18.17 -2.76 -11.84
CA LEU A 75 -18.72 -3.80 -11.00
C LEU A 75 -20.25 -3.78 -11.09
N LYS A 76 -20.87 -4.95 -10.96
CA LYS A 76 -22.33 -5.12 -11.08
C LYS A 76 -23.15 -4.54 -9.92
N LYS A 77 -22.53 -4.32 -8.75
CA LYS A 77 -23.21 -3.81 -7.55
C LYS A 77 -22.30 -2.84 -6.81
N ALA A 78 -22.88 -1.76 -6.30
CA ALA A 78 -22.21 -0.78 -5.43
C ALA A 78 -21.49 -1.46 -4.26
N THR A 79 -22.13 -2.44 -3.60
CA THR A 79 -21.54 -3.19 -2.49
C THR A 79 -20.26 -3.95 -2.86
N TYR A 80 -20.05 -4.29 -4.15
CA TYR A 80 -18.83 -4.94 -4.60
C TYR A 80 -17.64 -3.99 -4.67
N VAL A 81 -17.87 -2.67 -4.84
CA VAL A 81 -16.82 -1.65 -4.73
C VAL A 81 -16.17 -1.77 -3.36
N GLU A 82 -16.95 -1.87 -2.29
CA GLU A 82 -16.44 -1.94 -0.92
C GLU A 82 -15.96 -3.34 -0.53
N ASN A 83 -16.77 -4.37 -0.79
CA ASN A 83 -16.67 -5.67 -0.14
C ASN A 83 -15.99 -6.76 -0.99
N SER A 84 -15.99 -6.66 -2.32
CA SER A 84 -15.46 -7.73 -3.20
C SER A 84 -13.96 -7.60 -3.49
N ARG A 85 -13.21 -7.27 -2.44
CA ARG A 85 -11.75 -7.03 -2.43
C ARG A 85 -10.94 -8.18 -3.06
N SER A 86 -11.33 -9.42 -2.82
CA SER A 86 -10.65 -10.61 -3.38
C SER A 86 -10.90 -10.76 -4.89
N THR A 87 -12.14 -10.56 -5.32
CA THR A 87 -12.52 -10.64 -6.76
C THR A 87 -11.84 -9.52 -7.55
N GLN A 88 -11.83 -8.29 -7.03
CA GLN A 88 -11.12 -7.16 -7.63
C GLN A 88 -9.63 -7.47 -7.87
N ARG A 89 -8.95 -8.00 -6.84
CA ARG A 89 -7.54 -8.41 -6.92
C ARG A 89 -7.31 -9.50 -7.96
N SER A 90 -8.15 -10.54 -7.96
CA SER A 90 -8.03 -11.67 -8.89
C SER A 90 -8.28 -11.23 -10.34
N TYR A 91 -9.22 -10.31 -10.55
CA TYR A 91 -9.49 -9.73 -11.87
C TYR A 91 -8.37 -8.83 -12.37
N ALA A 92 -7.87 -7.94 -11.51
CA ALA A 92 -6.71 -7.12 -11.82
C ALA A 92 -5.53 -7.98 -12.26
N ARG A 93 -5.27 -9.09 -11.55
CA ARG A 93 -4.25 -10.06 -11.95
C ARG A 93 -4.47 -10.62 -13.36
N LYS A 94 -5.69 -11.05 -13.69
CA LYS A 94 -6.05 -11.51 -15.05
C LYS A 94 -5.71 -10.44 -16.08
N LEU A 95 -6.08 -9.17 -15.83
CA LEU A 95 -5.79 -8.06 -16.74
C LEU A 95 -4.28 -7.86 -16.93
N ILE A 96 -3.52 -7.84 -15.84
CA ILE A 96 -2.06 -7.64 -15.88
C ILE A 96 -1.39 -8.77 -16.66
N GLN A 97 -1.76 -10.03 -16.41
CA GLN A 97 -1.21 -11.19 -17.13
C GLN A 97 -1.54 -11.14 -18.62
N ASN A 98 -2.79 -10.82 -18.98
CA ASN A 98 -3.20 -10.69 -20.38
C ASN A 98 -2.50 -9.54 -21.11
N GLY A 99 -2.19 -8.46 -20.39
CA GLY A 99 -1.49 -7.29 -20.92
C GLY A 99 0.04 -7.40 -20.88
N ASN A 100 0.59 -8.51 -20.40
CA ASN A 100 2.02 -8.70 -20.13
C ASN A 100 2.63 -7.48 -19.40
N ALA A 101 1.96 -7.05 -18.34
CA ALA A 101 2.35 -5.89 -17.54
C ALA A 101 2.90 -6.31 -16.17
N ASP A 102 3.53 -5.37 -15.47
CA ASP A 102 4.05 -5.57 -14.12
C ASP A 102 2.99 -5.20 -13.06
N ALA A 103 2.14 -4.22 -13.37
CA ALA A 103 1.11 -3.71 -12.47
C ALA A 103 -0.11 -3.16 -13.21
N ALA A 104 -1.16 -2.85 -12.46
CA ALA A 104 -2.33 -2.14 -12.93
C ALA A 104 -2.78 -1.08 -11.92
N PHE A 105 -3.00 0.13 -12.42
CA PHE A 105 -3.68 1.23 -11.76
C PHE A 105 -5.15 1.21 -12.19
N ILE A 106 -6.06 0.94 -11.25
CA ILE A 106 -7.44 0.58 -11.55
C ILE A 106 -8.44 1.44 -10.78
N ALA A 107 -9.41 2.03 -11.49
CA ALA A 107 -10.64 2.53 -10.90
C ALA A 107 -11.73 1.46 -10.93
N PHE A 108 -12.15 0.97 -9.76
CA PHE A 108 -13.31 0.10 -9.62
C PHE A 108 -14.54 0.92 -9.27
N TYR A 109 -15.57 0.86 -10.10
CA TYR A 109 -16.78 1.67 -9.93
C TYR A 109 -18.04 0.86 -10.23
N THR A 110 -19.19 1.37 -9.83
CA THR A 110 -20.50 0.91 -10.31
C THR A 110 -21.23 2.11 -10.91
N GLU A 111 -21.88 1.93 -12.04
CA GLU A 111 -22.63 2.99 -12.70
C GLU A 111 -23.77 3.51 -11.80
N GLY A 112 -23.86 4.83 -11.67
CA GLY A 112 -24.82 5.50 -10.79
C GLY A 112 -24.47 5.47 -9.30
N ASP A 113 -23.37 4.82 -8.89
CA ASP A 113 -22.90 4.84 -7.50
C ASP A 113 -22.06 6.10 -7.22
N THR A 114 -22.15 6.61 -6.01
CA THR A 114 -21.44 7.82 -5.60
C THR A 114 -20.00 7.55 -5.19
N LYS A 115 -19.69 6.28 -4.88
CA LYS A 115 -18.39 5.81 -4.42
C LYS A 115 -17.69 4.99 -5.47
N TRP A 116 -16.37 5.07 -5.47
CA TRP A 116 -15.52 4.23 -6.30
C TRP A 116 -14.18 4.00 -5.60
N ARG A 117 -13.43 3.01 -6.07
CA ARG A 117 -12.17 2.62 -5.44
C ARG A 117 -11.03 2.76 -6.43
N LEU A 118 -10.06 3.58 -6.08
CA LEU A 118 -8.79 3.64 -6.76
C LEU A 118 -7.85 2.58 -6.18
N SER A 119 -7.21 1.76 -7.02
CA SER A 119 -6.32 0.69 -6.58
C SER A 119 -5.05 0.63 -7.42
N LEU A 120 -3.93 0.31 -6.77
CA LEU A 120 -2.74 -0.20 -7.42
C LEU A 120 -2.62 -1.69 -7.10
N VAL A 121 -2.53 -2.50 -8.14
CA VAL A 121 -2.32 -3.96 -8.05
C VAL A 121 -1.06 -4.32 -8.82
N ARG A 122 -0.17 -5.05 -8.18
CA ARG A 122 1.09 -5.50 -8.79
C ARG A 122 1.14 -7.02 -8.84
N LEU A 123 1.79 -7.56 -9.87
CA LEU A 123 2.19 -8.96 -9.87
C LEU A 123 3.53 -9.11 -9.12
N ASP A 124 3.50 -9.78 -7.98
CA ASP A 124 4.71 -10.34 -7.34
C ASP A 124 5.20 -11.52 -8.20
N TYR A 125 6.17 -11.32 -9.08
CA TYR A 125 6.82 -12.44 -9.74
C TYR A 125 7.38 -13.38 -8.66
N GLU A 126 6.84 -14.59 -8.55
CA GLU A 126 7.48 -15.59 -7.71
C GLU A 126 8.82 -15.94 -8.37
N MET A 127 9.89 -15.37 -7.82
CA MET A 127 11.23 -15.88 -8.08
C MET A 127 11.30 -17.25 -7.42
N THR A 128 11.18 -18.32 -8.20
CA THR A 128 11.53 -19.66 -7.74
C THR A 128 12.99 -19.90 -8.07
N ILE A 129 13.75 -20.28 -7.06
CA ILE A 129 15.14 -20.67 -7.24
C ILE A 129 15.16 -22.17 -7.52
N GLU A 130 15.16 -22.54 -8.80
CA GLU A 130 15.45 -23.93 -9.21
C GLU A 130 16.96 -24.07 -9.43
N ASN A 131 17.59 -25.02 -8.74
CA ASN A 131 19.02 -25.35 -8.90
C ASN A 131 19.98 -24.15 -8.75
N GLY A 132 19.69 -23.23 -7.82
CA GLY A 132 20.56 -22.08 -7.55
C GLY A 132 20.53 -20.99 -8.64
N LYS A 133 19.64 -21.09 -9.64
CA LYS A 133 19.40 -20.06 -10.65
C LYS A 133 18.02 -19.43 -10.42
N LEU A 134 17.99 -18.09 -10.43
CA LEU A 134 16.75 -17.33 -10.36
C LEU A 134 15.96 -17.58 -11.65
N ARG A 135 14.80 -18.21 -11.53
CA ARG A 135 13.81 -18.33 -12.61
C ARG A 135 12.50 -17.69 -12.16
N THR A 136 11.87 -16.95 -13.06
CA THR A 136 10.50 -16.48 -12.88
C THR A 136 9.58 -17.69 -13.06
N ALA A 137 8.96 -18.20 -12.00
CA ALA A 137 7.93 -19.23 -12.15
C ALA A 137 6.61 -18.58 -12.59
N GLU A 138 5.93 -19.23 -13.54
CA GLU A 138 4.59 -18.85 -14.01
C GLU A 138 3.47 -19.20 -13.01
N ASN A 139 3.80 -19.77 -11.85
CA ASN A 139 2.82 -20.17 -10.82
C ASN A 139 2.35 -18.98 -9.96
N ILE A 140 1.17 -19.16 -9.35
CA ILE A 140 0.26 -18.16 -8.77
C ILE A 140 0.94 -17.04 -7.93
N THR A 141 1.51 -16.02 -8.58
CA THR A 141 1.86 -14.68 -8.07
C THR A 141 0.86 -14.03 -7.07
N PRO A 142 1.19 -13.90 -5.79
CA PRO A 142 0.37 -13.13 -4.87
C PRO A 142 0.31 -11.66 -5.31
N ALA A 143 -0.84 -11.13 -5.73
CA ALA A 143 -0.90 -9.73 -6.14
C ALA A 143 -1.08 -8.76 -4.94
N LYS A 144 -0.09 -7.95 -4.54
CA LYS A 144 -0.34 -6.99 -3.44
C LYS A 144 -1.28 -5.87 -3.90
N ARG A 145 -2.20 -5.45 -3.02
CA ARG A 145 -3.23 -4.43 -3.31
C ARG A 145 -3.11 -3.28 -2.33
N TYR A 146 -3.02 -2.09 -2.89
CA TYR A 146 -3.13 -0.83 -2.16
C TYR A 146 -4.28 -0.02 -2.76
N SER A 147 -5.14 0.57 -1.93
CA SER A 147 -6.38 1.16 -2.44
C SER A 147 -6.93 2.28 -1.56
N TYR A 148 -7.54 3.26 -2.22
CA TYR A 148 -8.34 4.31 -1.60
C TYR A 148 -9.80 4.17 -2.01
N LEU A 149 -10.70 4.24 -1.03
CA LEU A 149 -12.12 4.49 -1.30
C LEU A 149 -12.30 6.01 -1.43
N VAL A 150 -12.91 6.44 -2.53
CA VAL A 150 -13.10 7.84 -2.91
C VAL A 150 -14.52 8.01 -3.47
N GLY A 151 -14.93 9.26 -3.70
CA GLY A 151 -16.27 9.57 -4.16
C GLY A 151 -16.96 10.61 -3.29
N GLN A 152 -18.25 10.80 -3.55
CA GLN A 152 -19.06 11.73 -2.77
C GLN A 152 -19.11 11.27 -1.31
N ASP A 153 -18.94 12.23 -0.39
CA ASP A 153 -19.00 12.02 1.06
C ASP A 153 -17.90 11.09 1.64
N GLU A 154 -16.91 10.67 0.85
CA GLU A 154 -15.77 9.88 1.32
C GLU A 154 -14.57 10.76 1.74
N PRO A 155 -13.94 10.49 2.91
CA PRO A 155 -12.77 11.23 3.37
C PRO A 155 -11.53 10.92 2.51
N CYS A 156 -11.30 11.74 1.49
CA CYS A 156 -10.21 11.56 0.52
C CYS A 156 -8.93 12.36 0.84
N HIS A 157 -8.83 13.01 2.01
CA HIS A 157 -7.69 13.90 2.34
C HIS A 157 -6.33 13.20 2.24
N THR A 158 -6.22 11.96 2.73
CA THR A 158 -4.98 11.18 2.67
C THR A 158 -4.59 10.87 1.23
N ALA A 159 -5.54 10.41 0.40
CA ALA A 159 -5.29 10.11 -1.01
C ALA A 159 -4.85 11.38 -1.74
N ILE A 160 -5.64 12.46 -1.61
CA ILE A 160 -5.32 13.79 -2.16
C ILE A 160 -3.89 14.20 -1.77
N SER A 161 -3.56 14.23 -0.47
CA SER A 161 -2.26 14.68 0.01
C SER A 161 -1.09 13.85 -0.56
N ARG A 162 -1.28 12.55 -0.74
CA ARG A 162 -0.24 11.65 -1.28
C ARG A 162 -0.05 11.84 -2.78
N PHE A 163 -1.14 11.99 -3.54
CA PHE A 163 -1.06 12.22 -4.99
C PHE A 163 -0.59 13.64 -5.36
N LYS A 164 -0.70 14.63 -4.46
CA LYS A 164 -0.16 15.99 -4.68
C LYS A 164 1.33 16.00 -5.03
N ARG A 165 2.12 15.04 -4.54
CA ARG A 165 3.57 14.96 -4.79
C ARG A 165 3.89 14.80 -6.28
N PHE A 166 3.16 13.92 -6.97
CA PHE A 166 3.37 13.66 -8.39
C PHE A 166 3.00 14.83 -9.31
N ILE A 167 2.27 15.83 -8.78
CA ILE A 167 1.85 17.02 -9.52
C ILE A 167 2.66 18.26 -9.16
N THR A 168 3.13 18.35 -7.92
CA THR A 168 3.86 19.53 -7.44
C THR A 168 5.34 19.41 -7.79
N ASP A 169 5.88 18.19 -7.69
CA ASP A 169 7.29 17.92 -7.94
C ASP A 169 7.60 17.72 -9.44
N SER A 170 6.58 17.59 -10.30
CA SER A 170 6.73 17.47 -11.75
C SER A 170 7.30 18.73 -12.42
N LEU A 171 7.37 19.86 -11.70
CA LEU A 171 8.04 21.09 -12.13
C LEU A 171 9.55 21.09 -11.84
N GLU A 172 10.02 20.30 -10.87
CA GLU A 172 11.42 20.27 -10.43
C GLU A 172 12.13 18.95 -10.81
N ASN A 173 11.38 17.86 -10.97
CA ASN A 173 11.89 16.58 -11.45
C ASN A 173 10.98 16.04 -12.58
N PRO A 174 11.44 16.06 -13.86
CA PRO A 174 10.71 15.45 -14.97
C PRO A 174 10.56 13.92 -14.84
N GLU A 175 11.26 13.30 -13.89
CA GLU A 175 11.22 11.87 -13.62
C GLU A 175 9.90 11.45 -12.96
N HIS A 176 8.91 11.21 -13.83
CA HIS A 176 8.10 9.99 -13.92
C HIS A 176 8.00 9.12 -12.64
N PRO A 177 6.82 8.93 -12.03
CA PRO A 177 6.71 8.06 -10.86
C PRO A 177 7.09 6.62 -11.21
N THR A 178 8.02 6.06 -10.45
CA THR A 178 8.36 4.64 -10.47
C THR A 178 7.23 3.80 -9.87
N LEU A 179 7.23 2.49 -10.14
CA LEU A 179 6.26 1.58 -9.52
C LEU A 179 6.34 1.61 -7.98
N ASP A 180 7.52 1.90 -7.44
CA ASP A 180 7.79 1.88 -6.00
C ASP A 180 7.30 3.14 -5.31
N GLU A 181 7.43 4.29 -5.97
CA GLU A 181 6.82 5.53 -5.53
C GLU A 181 5.31 5.44 -5.61
N LEU A 182 4.74 4.85 -6.67
CA LEU A 182 3.30 4.60 -6.72
C LEU A 182 2.87 3.71 -5.55
N GLU A 183 3.59 2.63 -5.29
CA GLU A 183 3.31 1.73 -4.16
C GLU A 183 3.37 2.45 -2.81
N GLU A 184 4.37 3.30 -2.58
CA GLU A 184 4.48 4.11 -1.38
C GLU A 184 3.33 5.12 -1.25
N THR A 185 2.86 5.71 -2.35
CA THR A 185 1.72 6.65 -2.35
C THR A 185 0.48 5.99 -1.78
N PHE A 186 0.26 4.70 -2.06
CA PHE A 186 -0.85 3.95 -1.50
C PHE A 186 -0.51 3.20 -0.19
N SER A 187 0.74 3.25 0.27
CA SER A 187 1.18 2.59 1.51
C SER A 187 0.79 3.46 2.71
N VAL A 188 -0.36 3.16 3.32
CA VAL A 188 -0.92 3.88 4.47
C VAL A 188 -0.25 3.46 5.81
N GLU A 189 0.91 2.81 5.79
CA GLU A 189 1.65 2.53 7.04
C GLU A 189 2.09 3.87 7.67
N LYS A 190 1.77 4.26 8.92
CA LYS A 190 1.28 3.46 10.05
C LYS A 190 0.90 4.35 11.26
N VAL A 191 -0.09 5.23 11.15
CA VAL A 191 -0.95 5.65 12.29
C VAL A 191 -2.32 5.92 11.69
N THR A 192 -3.21 4.94 11.80
CA THR A 192 -4.62 5.19 11.48
C THR A 192 -5.17 6.18 12.51
N ASN A 193 -6.13 7.03 12.12
CA ASN A 193 -6.87 7.84 13.10
C ASN A 193 -7.41 6.96 14.23
N GLU A 194 -7.78 5.71 13.92
CA GLU A 194 -8.16 4.68 14.89
C GLU A 194 -7.03 4.34 15.87
N PHE A 195 -5.78 4.13 15.42
CA PHE A 195 -4.64 3.93 16.34
C PHE A 195 -4.45 5.13 17.25
N PHE A 196 -4.49 6.35 16.70
CA PHE A 196 -4.36 7.56 17.51
C PHE A 196 -5.50 7.70 18.52
N GLN A 197 -6.74 7.43 18.10
CA GLN A 197 -7.91 7.49 18.95
C GLN A 197 -7.86 6.42 20.06
N LEU A 198 -7.48 5.19 19.73
CA LEU A 198 -7.29 4.11 20.71
C LEU A 198 -6.11 4.39 21.64
N TYR A 199 -5.04 5.00 21.14
CA TYR A 199 -3.91 5.46 21.95
C TYR A 199 -4.35 6.52 22.97
N CYS A 200 -5.13 7.52 22.53
CA CYS A 200 -5.72 8.53 23.41
C CYS A 200 -6.68 7.92 24.43
N GLU A 201 -7.55 6.98 24.00
CA GLU A 201 -8.46 6.27 24.90
C GLU A 201 -7.71 5.51 25.98
N LYS A 202 -6.67 4.74 25.61
CA LYS A 202 -5.85 3.98 26.56
C LYS A 202 -5.04 4.89 27.48
N PHE A 203 -4.60 6.04 26.98
CA PHE A 203 -3.93 7.05 27.80
C PHE A 203 -4.85 7.62 28.88
N LEU A 204 -6.10 7.94 28.53
CA LEU A 204 -7.09 8.43 29.49
C LEU A 204 -7.44 7.35 30.52
N GLN A 205 -7.75 6.13 30.07
CA GLN A 205 -8.04 4.99 30.97
C GLN A 205 -6.90 4.73 31.96
N LEU A 206 -5.65 4.76 31.48
CA LEU A 206 -4.48 4.59 32.35
C LEU A 206 -4.38 5.73 33.37
N THR A 207 -4.59 6.98 32.94
CA THR A 207 -4.51 8.15 33.83
C THR A 207 -5.58 8.07 34.92
N GLU A 208 -6.83 7.75 34.56
CA GLU A 208 -7.94 7.57 35.51
C GLU A 208 -7.65 6.45 36.52
N LEU A 209 -7.10 5.32 36.08
CA LEU A 209 -6.72 4.21 36.97
C LEU A 209 -5.60 4.59 37.94
N LEU A 210 -4.64 5.42 37.51
CA LEU A 210 -3.56 5.90 38.36
C LEU A 210 -4.06 6.92 39.39
N GLU A 211 -4.95 7.82 38.99
CA GLU A 211 -5.55 8.83 39.88
C GLU A 211 -6.51 8.23 40.92
N ALA A 212 -7.15 7.10 40.59
CA ALA A 212 -8.00 6.37 41.53
C ALA A 212 -7.21 5.56 42.58
N ASN A 213 -5.88 5.48 42.47
CA ASN A 213 -5.03 4.74 43.39
C ASN A 213 -4.30 5.71 44.34
N GLU A 214 -4.77 5.78 45.60
CA GLU A 214 -4.20 6.66 46.63
C GLU A 214 -2.71 6.40 46.88
N ASP A 215 -2.28 5.13 46.92
CA ASP A 215 -0.87 4.78 47.14
C ASP A 215 0.01 5.32 46.01
N PHE A 216 -0.44 5.21 44.76
CA PHE A 216 0.28 5.76 43.61
C PHE A 216 0.35 7.29 43.66
N CYS A 217 -0.76 7.96 44.03
CA CYS A 217 -0.78 9.42 44.15
C CYS A 217 0.19 9.93 45.21
N ILE A 218 0.25 9.27 46.37
CA ILE A 218 1.21 9.58 47.44
C ILE A 218 2.66 9.41 46.94
N GLU A 219 2.95 8.29 46.27
CA GLU A 219 4.28 8.02 45.71
C GLU A 219 4.68 9.04 44.63
N ALA A 220 3.74 9.40 43.75
CA ALA A 220 3.95 10.36 42.67
C ALA A 220 4.27 11.77 43.21
N GLU A 221 3.57 12.20 44.27
CA GLU A 221 3.87 13.44 44.99
C GLU A 221 5.26 13.43 45.63
N GLN A 222 5.62 12.34 46.32
CA GLN A 222 6.95 12.20 46.94
C GLN A 222 8.09 12.28 45.91
N HIS A 223 7.84 11.81 44.70
CA HIS A 223 8.81 11.79 43.60
C HIS A 223 8.63 12.92 42.56
N ASN A 224 7.78 13.91 42.85
CA ASN A 224 7.53 15.10 42.03
C ASN A 224 7.16 14.81 40.56
N PHE A 225 6.25 13.87 40.32
CA PHE A 225 5.66 13.65 38.99
C PHE A 225 4.15 13.46 39.06
N THR A 226 3.46 13.58 37.92
CA THR A 226 1.99 13.40 37.84
C THR A 226 1.60 12.09 37.15
N SER A 227 0.38 11.62 37.40
CA SER A 227 -0.23 10.48 36.69
C SER A 227 -0.17 10.66 35.17
N THR A 228 -0.43 11.87 34.66
CA THR A 228 -0.31 12.22 33.24
C THR A 228 1.12 12.05 32.71
N GLN A 229 2.13 12.52 33.45
CA GLN A 229 3.54 12.41 33.05
C GLN A 229 3.99 10.95 33.03
N PHE A 230 3.57 10.17 34.04
CA PHE A 230 3.85 8.74 34.12
C PHE A 230 3.18 7.97 32.98
N ALA A 231 1.88 8.17 32.76
CA ALA A 231 1.11 7.52 31.70
C ALA A 231 1.71 7.81 30.32
N LYS A 232 2.10 9.08 30.06
CA LYS A 232 2.73 9.48 28.81
C LYS A 232 4.09 8.78 28.61
N LYS A 233 4.90 8.69 29.67
CA LYS A 233 6.20 8.03 29.64
C LYS A 233 6.05 6.52 29.41
N LEU A 234 5.14 5.87 30.14
CA LEU A 234 4.88 4.42 30.04
C LEU A 234 4.36 4.05 28.64
N MET A 235 3.35 4.75 28.14
CA MET A 235 2.80 4.48 26.81
C MET A 235 3.83 4.74 25.70
N GLY A 236 4.63 5.81 25.83
CA GLY A 236 5.75 6.07 24.94
C GLY A 236 6.79 4.95 24.96
N GLN A 237 7.12 4.42 26.15
CA GLN A 237 8.03 3.28 26.31
C GLN A 237 7.46 1.99 25.71
N ILE A 238 6.17 1.69 25.87
CA ILE A 238 5.54 0.51 25.26
C ILE A 238 5.60 0.58 23.74
N VAL A 239 5.23 1.73 23.17
CA VAL A 239 5.31 1.96 21.72
C VAL A 239 6.76 1.88 21.25
N PHE A 240 7.70 2.47 22.00
CA PHE A 240 9.13 2.39 21.71
C PHE A 240 9.65 0.95 21.76
N LEU A 241 9.25 0.15 22.75
CA LEU A 241 9.61 -1.27 22.84
C LEU A 241 9.06 -2.06 21.66
N TYR A 242 7.82 -1.79 21.22
CA TYR A 242 7.28 -2.37 19.99
C TYR A 242 8.12 -1.97 18.76
N PHE A 243 8.57 -0.71 18.68
CA PHE A 243 9.49 -0.27 17.62
C PHE A 243 10.85 -0.97 17.72
N LEU A 244 11.44 -1.08 18.91
CA LEU A 244 12.69 -1.78 19.16
C LEU A 244 12.58 -3.26 18.83
N GLN A 245 11.43 -3.88 19.10
CA GLN A 245 11.11 -5.25 18.70
C GLN A 245 11.02 -5.38 17.18
N LYS A 246 10.34 -4.45 16.50
CA LYS A 246 10.31 -4.39 15.03
C LYS A 246 11.72 -4.19 14.43
N LYS A 247 12.61 -3.50 15.16
CA LYS A 247 14.03 -3.30 14.80
C LYS A 247 14.96 -4.42 15.26
N GLY A 248 14.49 -5.30 16.15
CA GLY A 248 15.18 -6.52 16.58
C GLY A 248 16.15 -6.34 17.74
N TRP A 249 16.09 -5.19 18.42
CA TRP A 249 17.06 -4.81 19.45
C TRP A 249 16.80 -5.47 20.82
N LEU A 250 15.65 -6.10 21.00
CA LEU A 250 15.26 -6.77 22.27
C LEU A 250 15.68 -8.26 22.34
N GLY A 251 16.63 -8.71 21.51
CA GLY A 251 17.07 -10.11 21.49
C GLY A 251 16.03 -11.11 20.94
N VAL A 252 14.80 -10.67 20.72
CA VAL A 252 13.86 -11.27 19.77
C VAL A 252 14.31 -10.82 18.39
N LYS A 253 14.88 -11.72 17.59
CA LYS A 253 15.46 -11.32 16.29
C LYS A 253 14.37 -10.71 15.40
N ALA A 254 14.46 -9.42 15.07
CA ALA A 254 13.58 -8.80 14.04
C ALA A 254 13.75 -9.46 12.69
N TRP A 255 14.94 -10.02 12.48
CA TRP A 255 15.32 -10.78 11.32
C TRP A 255 15.45 -12.24 11.73
N PRO A 256 14.48 -13.11 11.38
CA PRO A 256 14.59 -14.54 11.59
C PRO A 256 15.94 -15.05 11.08
N ASN A 257 16.58 -15.98 11.80
CA ASN A 257 17.83 -16.59 11.33
C ASN A 257 17.65 -17.30 9.99
N LEU A 258 16.46 -17.85 9.78
CA LEU A 258 16.03 -18.59 8.60
C LEU A 258 14.65 -18.06 8.20
N LEU A 259 14.47 -17.82 6.91
CA LEU A 259 13.17 -17.62 6.29
C LEU A 259 12.88 -18.83 5.41
N SER A 260 11.65 -19.34 5.44
CA SER A 260 11.14 -20.14 4.34
C SER A 260 11.06 -19.31 3.06
N GLU A 261 10.99 -19.96 1.91
CA GLU A 261 10.81 -19.27 0.62
C GLU A 261 9.61 -18.32 0.63
N LYS A 262 8.50 -18.73 1.26
CA LYS A 262 7.30 -17.92 1.42
C LYS A 262 7.56 -16.66 2.25
N GLU A 263 8.28 -16.78 3.36
CA GLU A 263 8.58 -15.65 4.25
C GLU A 263 9.60 -14.69 3.64
N TYR A 264 10.61 -15.22 2.93
CA TYR A 264 11.55 -14.40 2.16
C TYR A 264 10.82 -13.61 1.07
N LYS A 265 9.95 -14.26 0.28
CA LYS A 265 9.12 -13.60 -0.73
C LYS A 265 8.25 -12.51 -0.09
N ASN A 266 7.56 -12.81 1.02
CA ASN A 266 6.74 -11.83 1.72
C ASN A 266 7.52 -10.59 2.16
N ALA A 267 8.73 -10.77 2.69
CA ALA A 267 9.61 -9.71 3.15
C ALA A 267 10.22 -8.92 1.97
N PHE A 268 10.70 -9.61 0.94
CA PHE A 268 11.27 -9.00 -0.28
C PHE A 268 10.23 -8.13 -1.00
N PHE A 269 8.99 -8.59 -1.12
CA PHE A 269 7.93 -7.84 -1.78
C PHE A 269 7.21 -6.85 -0.83
N ALA A 270 7.65 -6.67 0.42
CA ALA A 270 7.02 -5.69 1.33
C ALA A 270 7.07 -4.27 0.72
N CYS A 271 6.12 -3.39 1.07
CA CYS A 271 5.99 -2.06 0.47
C CYS A 271 7.31 -1.29 0.33
N GLY A 272 7.51 -0.67 -0.83
CA GLY A 272 8.60 0.28 -1.11
C GLY A 272 9.85 -0.37 -1.71
N ALA A 273 10.79 0.47 -2.16
CA ALA A 273 12.04 0.03 -2.79
C ALA A 273 13.02 -0.60 -1.80
N LYS A 274 13.07 -0.07 -0.57
CA LYS A 274 14.03 -0.49 0.47
C LYS A 274 13.96 -1.97 0.82
N SER A 275 12.78 -2.59 0.82
CA SER A 275 12.64 -4.03 1.07
C SER A 275 13.36 -4.86 0.00
N ARG A 276 13.23 -4.50 -1.28
CA ARG A 276 13.86 -5.19 -2.42
C ARG A 276 15.36 -5.00 -2.49
N GLU A 277 15.84 -3.86 -2.03
CA GLU A 277 17.27 -3.59 -1.91
C GLU A 277 17.88 -4.34 -0.72
N LEU A 278 17.25 -4.28 0.45
CA LEU A 278 17.83 -4.76 1.70
C LEU A 278 17.67 -6.27 1.88
N ILE A 279 16.52 -6.87 1.53
CA ILE A 279 16.26 -8.29 1.79
C ILE A 279 17.27 -9.22 1.10
N PRO A 280 17.68 -9.02 -0.18
CA PRO A 280 18.71 -9.84 -0.82
C PRO A 280 20.12 -9.65 -0.26
N ILE A 281 20.38 -8.53 0.42
CA ILE A 281 21.64 -8.23 1.09
C ILE A 281 21.67 -8.98 2.44
N ILE A 282 20.59 -8.86 3.21
CA ILE A 282 20.44 -9.43 4.54
C ILE A 282 20.28 -10.95 4.50
N TYR A 283 19.64 -11.51 3.49
CA TYR A 283 19.32 -12.94 3.41
C TYR A 283 19.92 -13.61 2.19
N LYS A 284 20.64 -14.72 2.41
CA LYS A 284 21.25 -15.53 1.34
C LYS A 284 20.60 -16.92 1.29
N PRO A 285 20.42 -17.50 0.09
CA PRO A 285 19.86 -18.82 -0.04
C PRO A 285 20.79 -19.88 0.57
N VAL A 286 20.18 -20.87 1.23
CA VAL A 286 20.83 -22.06 1.79
C VAL A 286 20.12 -23.30 1.24
N ASN A 287 20.79 -24.45 1.25
CA ASN A 287 20.22 -25.72 0.79
C ASN A 287 18.86 -26.00 1.44
N GLY A 288 17.88 -26.43 0.63
CA GLY A 288 16.53 -26.80 1.08
C GLY A 288 15.48 -25.68 1.01
N GLY A 289 15.67 -24.64 0.19
CA GLY A 289 14.64 -23.61 -0.05
C GLY A 289 14.46 -22.62 1.11
N THR A 290 15.47 -22.50 1.97
CA THR A 290 15.50 -21.56 3.10
C THR A 290 16.55 -20.49 2.90
N TYR A 291 16.32 -19.32 3.50
CA TYR A 291 17.20 -18.17 3.37
C TYR A 291 17.75 -17.81 4.74
N ARG A 292 19.07 -17.81 4.88
CA ARG A 292 19.74 -17.52 6.15
C ARG A 292 20.23 -16.08 6.16
N ILE A 293 20.16 -15.49 7.34
CA ILE A 293 20.69 -14.16 7.59
C ILE A 293 22.22 -14.14 7.36
N SER A 294 22.68 -13.11 6.65
CA SER A 294 24.08 -12.84 6.35
C SER A 294 24.61 -11.80 7.33
N ASN A 295 25.57 -12.17 8.18
CA ASN A 295 26.19 -11.22 9.12
C ASN A 295 26.84 -10.04 8.37
N ASN A 296 27.56 -10.31 7.28
CA ASN A 296 28.11 -9.26 6.42
C ASN A 296 27.01 -8.37 5.81
N GLY A 297 25.84 -8.94 5.53
CA GLY A 297 24.69 -8.19 5.02
C GLY A 297 24.08 -7.27 6.07
N LEU A 298 23.96 -7.72 7.32
CA LEU A 298 23.51 -6.92 8.46
C LEU A 298 24.47 -5.77 8.80
N GLU A 299 25.77 -6.01 8.70
CA GLU A 299 26.80 -5.00 8.95
C GLU A 299 26.80 -3.92 7.86
N SER A 300 26.48 -4.27 6.61
CA SER A 300 26.44 -3.30 5.49
C SER A 300 25.28 -2.31 5.53
N ILE A 301 24.31 -2.49 6.43
CA ILE A 301 23.07 -1.70 6.51
C ILE A 301 22.88 -0.98 7.86
N SER A 302 23.83 -1.15 8.79
CA SER A 302 23.90 -0.45 10.08
C SER A 302 24.72 0.81 9.95
#